data_AF-Q01ZG1-F1
#
_entry.id   AF-Q01ZG1-F1
#
_cell.length_a   1.000
_cell.length_b   1.000
_cell.length_c   1.000
_cell.angle_alpha   90.00
_cell.angle_beta   90.00
_cell.angle_gamma   90.00
#
_symmetry.space_group_name_H-M   'P 1'
#
loop_
_entity.id
_entity.type
_entity.pdbx_description
1 polymer ?
#
loop_
_entity_poly.entity_id
_entity_poly.type
_entity_poly.pdbx_seq_one_letter_code
_entity_poly.pdbx_strand_id
1 'polypeptide(L)'
;MENTTLEHTDDYAVMLDLGAALGQNHAFGLVAGRCSAAQAAMLQRLRQEKKYLLCSANWREFCTDFLRISGSEANRLIGLWEEFGPEYFEIAQLMRISPESYRAIAPAVKDGALHHNGEAIEFDQQNSRRLATAVSELRNTRQKKPKPQLPMHERIAHLDRRCSWIIAEFEEISRKESAGENWLQFTSVLTRVRTELARIEAENGL
;
A
#
# COMPACT_ATOMS: atom_id res chain seq x y z
N MET A 1 12.01 -27.98 -42.04
CA MET A 1 11.89 -26.52 -41.85
C MET A 1 10.44 -26.23 -41.47
N GLU A 2 10.05 -26.62 -40.27
CA GLU A 2 8.70 -26.42 -39.72
C GLU A 2 8.93 -26.33 -38.20
N ASN A 3 9.02 -25.10 -37.68
CA ASN A 3 8.94 -24.81 -36.24
C ASN A 3 8.84 -23.31 -35.94
N THR A 4 9.09 -22.44 -36.91
CA THR A 4 9.08 -20.97 -36.71
C THR A 4 7.67 -20.35 -36.71
N THR A 5 6.67 -21.04 -37.26
CA THR A 5 5.30 -20.50 -37.42
C THR A 5 4.45 -20.59 -36.14
N LEU A 6 4.78 -21.50 -35.22
CA LEU A 6 4.00 -21.71 -34.00
C LEU A 6 4.37 -20.73 -32.87
N GLU A 7 5.64 -20.36 -32.73
CA GLU A 7 6.11 -19.40 -31.72
C GLU A 7 5.53 -18.00 -31.94
N HIS A 8 5.40 -17.56 -33.19
CA HIS A 8 4.87 -16.23 -33.50
C HIS A 8 3.40 -16.06 -33.10
N THR A 9 2.58 -17.10 -33.24
CA THR A 9 1.15 -17.07 -32.89
C THR A 9 0.89 -16.83 -31.40
N ASP A 10 1.75 -17.36 -30.54
CA ASP A 10 1.61 -17.23 -29.09
C ASP A 10 1.98 -15.81 -28.64
N ASP A 11 3.05 -15.25 -29.21
CA ASP A 11 3.45 -13.86 -28.97
C ASP A 11 2.37 -12.84 -29.39
N TYR A 12 1.67 -13.08 -30.52
CA TYR A 12 0.55 -12.22 -30.93
C TYR A 12 -0.64 -12.28 -29.95
N ALA A 13 -0.96 -13.46 -29.42
CA ALA A 13 -2.03 -13.62 -28.44
C ALA A 13 -1.69 -12.90 -27.12
N VAL A 14 -0.45 -13.04 -26.64
CA VAL A 14 0.00 -12.36 -25.42
C VAL A 14 0.07 -10.84 -25.64
N MET A 15 0.50 -10.38 -26.81
CA MET A 15 0.52 -8.95 -27.15
C MET A 15 -0.89 -8.35 -27.23
N LEU A 16 -1.87 -9.09 -27.76
CA LEU A 16 -3.27 -8.66 -27.80
C LEU A 16 -3.87 -8.58 -26.39
N ASP A 17 -3.63 -9.57 -25.54
CA ASP A 17 -4.09 -9.55 -24.14
C ASP A 17 -3.42 -8.43 -23.32
N LEU A 18 -2.14 -8.15 -23.58
CA LEU A 18 -1.45 -7.01 -23.00
C LEU A 18 -2.10 -5.69 -23.43
N GLY A 19 -2.41 -5.54 -24.72
CA GLY A 19 -3.14 -4.39 -25.25
C GLY A 19 -4.52 -4.21 -24.60
N ALA A 20 -5.26 -5.31 -24.43
CA ALA A 20 -6.55 -5.30 -23.74
C ALA A 20 -6.42 -4.85 -22.28
N ALA A 21 -5.42 -5.35 -21.55
CA ALA A 21 -5.15 -4.96 -20.16
C ALA A 21 -4.79 -3.47 -20.05
N LEU A 22 -3.96 -2.93 -20.96
CA LEU A 22 -3.63 -1.50 -20.97
C LEU A 22 -4.87 -0.63 -21.24
N GLY A 23 -5.73 -1.05 -22.17
CA GLY A 23 -7.01 -0.40 -22.44
C GLY A 23 -7.94 -0.38 -21.21
N GLN A 24 -8.04 -1.51 -20.51
CA GLN A 24 -8.82 -1.62 -19.27
C GLN A 24 -8.26 -0.71 -18.17
N ASN A 25 -6.94 -0.67 -17.98
CA ASN A 25 -6.30 0.22 -17.00
C ASN A 25 -6.67 1.69 -17.25
N HIS A 26 -6.64 2.12 -18.51
CA HIS A 26 -7.05 3.48 -18.88
C HIS A 26 -8.53 3.73 -18.56
N ALA A 27 -9.41 2.77 -18.88
CA ALA A 27 -10.85 2.86 -18.60
C ALA A 27 -11.16 2.92 -17.10
N PHE A 28 -10.44 2.16 -16.25
CA PHE A 28 -10.65 2.17 -14.80
C PHE A 28 -10.39 3.55 -14.19
N GLY A 29 -9.37 4.27 -14.68
CA GLY A 29 -9.10 5.65 -14.25
C GLY A 29 -10.22 6.63 -14.59
N LEU A 30 -11.02 6.36 -15.64
CA LEU A 30 -12.11 7.23 -16.08
C LEU A 30 -13.44 6.93 -15.35
N VAL A 31 -13.74 5.66 -15.05
CA VAL A 31 -15.07 5.23 -14.57
C VAL A 31 -15.13 5.07 -13.05
N ALA A 32 -14.05 4.64 -12.38
CA ALA A 32 -14.12 4.14 -11.00
C ALA A 32 -13.38 4.98 -9.95
N GLY A 33 -12.78 6.12 -10.31
CA GLY A 33 -11.99 6.92 -9.37
C GLY A 33 -10.67 6.25 -8.94
N ARG A 34 -10.20 6.55 -7.72
CA ARG A 34 -8.87 6.11 -7.22
C ARG A 34 -8.89 4.61 -6.84
N CYS A 35 -8.66 3.77 -7.84
CA CYS A 35 -8.34 2.34 -7.75
C CYS A 35 -9.53 1.38 -7.54
N SER A 36 -9.62 0.37 -8.41
CA SER A 36 -10.66 -0.67 -8.40
C SER A 36 -10.07 -2.05 -8.15
N ALA A 37 -10.90 -2.97 -7.65
CA ALA A 37 -10.58 -4.39 -7.53
C ALA A 37 -10.05 -4.97 -8.86
N ALA A 38 -10.73 -4.63 -9.96
CA ALA A 38 -10.36 -5.07 -11.30
C ALA A 38 -8.97 -4.58 -11.73
N GLN A 39 -8.61 -3.34 -11.40
CA GLN A 39 -7.27 -2.82 -11.68
C GLN A 39 -6.21 -3.60 -10.91
N ALA A 40 -6.42 -3.84 -9.61
CA ALA A 40 -5.44 -4.55 -8.79
C ALA A 40 -5.26 -6.02 -9.24
N ALA A 41 -6.36 -6.70 -9.57
CA ALA A 41 -6.33 -8.05 -10.14
C ALA A 41 -5.57 -8.12 -11.47
N MET A 42 -5.83 -7.16 -12.38
CA MET A 42 -5.13 -7.05 -13.66
C MET A 42 -3.62 -6.83 -13.45
N LEU A 43 -3.23 -5.93 -12.54
CA LEU A 43 -1.82 -5.67 -12.21
C LEU A 43 -1.14 -6.92 -11.65
N GLN A 44 -1.81 -7.66 -10.77
CA GLN A 44 -1.30 -8.93 -10.23
C GLN A 44 -1.05 -9.93 -11.36
N ARG A 45 -2.04 -10.13 -12.23
CA ARG A 45 -1.96 -11.06 -13.38
C ARG A 45 -0.79 -10.73 -14.29
N LEU A 46 -0.69 -9.47 -14.74
CA LEU A 46 0.40 -9.02 -15.62
C LEU A 46 1.79 -9.26 -15.00
N ARG A 47 1.91 -9.08 -13.68
CA ARG A 47 3.16 -9.29 -12.96
C ARG A 47 3.50 -10.76 -12.78
N GLN A 48 2.54 -11.60 -12.40
CA GLN A 48 2.73 -13.03 -12.17
C GLN A 48 3.05 -13.78 -13.47
N GLU A 49 2.35 -13.45 -14.54
CA GLU A 49 2.55 -14.04 -15.87
C GLU A 49 3.72 -13.42 -16.64
N LYS A 50 4.37 -12.39 -16.07
CA LYS A 50 5.49 -11.65 -16.67
C LYS A 50 5.21 -11.09 -18.07
N LYS A 51 3.95 -10.86 -18.42
CA LYS A 51 3.52 -10.34 -19.73
C LYS A 51 4.15 -8.98 -20.09
N TYR A 52 4.56 -8.22 -19.07
CA TYR A 52 5.28 -6.96 -19.25
C TYR A 52 6.63 -7.11 -19.97
N LEU A 53 7.25 -8.29 -19.95
CA LEU A 53 8.55 -8.54 -20.59
C LEU A 53 8.52 -8.43 -22.11
N LEU A 54 7.33 -8.47 -22.73
CA LEU A 54 7.18 -8.27 -24.17
C LEU A 54 7.48 -6.83 -24.62
N CYS A 55 7.32 -5.84 -23.74
CA CYS A 55 7.44 -4.43 -24.11
C CYS A 55 8.32 -3.61 -23.16
N SER A 56 8.85 -4.22 -22.09
CA SER A 56 9.74 -3.55 -21.15
C SER A 56 10.70 -4.53 -20.48
N ALA A 57 11.93 -4.10 -20.20
CA ALA A 57 12.95 -4.94 -19.59
C ALA A 57 12.63 -5.29 -18.13
N ASN A 58 11.91 -4.43 -17.42
CA ASN A 58 11.56 -4.66 -16.02
C ASN A 58 10.20 -4.07 -15.63
N TRP A 59 9.67 -4.57 -14.52
CA TRP A 59 8.35 -4.19 -14.01
C TRP A 59 8.20 -2.68 -13.72
N ARG A 60 9.28 -2.02 -13.24
CA ARG A 60 9.23 -0.61 -12.85
C ARG A 60 9.10 0.31 -14.06
N GLU A 61 9.87 0.03 -15.11
CA GLU A 61 9.77 0.72 -16.40
C GLU A 61 8.39 0.50 -17.01
N PHE A 62 7.91 -0.76 -17.07
CA PHE A 62 6.56 -1.06 -17.55
C PHE A 62 5.46 -0.24 -16.85
N CYS A 63 5.51 -0.17 -15.51
CA CYS A 63 4.53 0.59 -14.74
C CYS A 63 4.54 2.08 -15.11
N THR A 64 5.73 2.66 -15.25
CA THR A 64 5.89 4.09 -15.50
C THR A 64 5.49 4.45 -16.93
N ASP A 65 5.94 3.66 -17.90
CA ASP A 65 5.84 3.98 -19.32
C ASP A 65 4.46 3.62 -19.88
N PHE A 66 3.88 2.50 -19.45
CA PHE A 66 2.63 1.96 -20.01
C PHE A 66 1.44 2.13 -19.06
N LEU A 67 1.60 1.92 -17.76
CA LEU A 67 0.50 2.01 -16.79
C LEU A 67 0.32 3.41 -16.19
N ARG A 68 1.29 4.31 -16.40
CA ARG A 68 1.33 5.69 -15.87
C ARG A 68 1.22 5.76 -14.35
N ILE A 69 1.70 4.74 -13.66
CA ILE A 69 1.80 4.67 -12.19
C ILE A 69 3.24 4.32 -11.79
N SER A 70 3.67 4.72 -10.61
CA SER A 70 4.99 4.29 -10.13
C SER A 70 4.99 2.79 -9.88
N GLY A 71 6.15 2.13 -10.05
CA GLY A 71 6.29 0.72 -9.67
C GLY A 71 6.02 0.46 -8.19
N SER A 72 6.25 1.46 -7.31
CA SER A 72 5.90 1.35 -5.89
C SER A 72 4.39 1.35 -5.66
N GLU A 73 3.63 2.17 -6.40
CA GLU A 73 2.17 2.16 -6.33
C GLU A 73 1.60 0.85 -6.88
N ALA A 74 2.08 0.38 -8.03
CA ALA A 74 1.66 -0.90 -8.58
C ALA A 74 1.89 -2.06 -7.60
N ASN A 75 3.07 -2.11 -6.96
CA ASN A 75 3.39 -3.12 -5.96
C ASN A 75 2.49 -3.02 -4.72
N ARG A 76 2.17 -1.79 -4.28
CA ARG A 76 1.25 -1.55 -3.17
C ARG A 76 -0.14 -2.10 -3.49
N LEU A 77 -0.67 -1.82 -4.68
CA LEU A 77 -2.00 -2.28 -5.11
C LEU A 77 -2.06 -3.81 -5.18
N ILE A 78 -1.04 -4.45 -5.75
CA ILE A 78 -0.93 -5.92 -5.80
C ILE A 78 -0.90 -6.50 -4.39
N GLY A 79 -0.11 -5.92 -3.48
CA GLY A 79 -0.05 -6.39 -2.09
C GLY A 79 -1.38 -6.27 -1.34
N LEU A 80 -2.14 -5.19 -1.58
CA LEU A 80 -3.47 -5.02 -0.99
C LEU A 80 -4.48 -6.03 -1.55
N TRP A 81 -4.39 -6.34 -2.84
CA TRP A 81 -5.20 -7.39 -3.48
C TRP A 81 -4.88 -8.78 -2.94
N GLU A 82 -3.59 -9.12 -2.82
CA GLU A 82 -3.15 -10.40 -2.27
C GLU A 82 -3.52 -10.57 -0.81
N GLU A 83 -3.48 -9.50 -0.02
CA GLU A 83 -3.81 -9.56 1.41
C GLU A 83 -5.32 -9.62 1.67
N PHE A 84 -6.10 -8.81 0.96
CA PHE A 84 -7.49 -8.56 1.34
C PHE A 84 -8.53 -8.95 0.29
N GLY A 85 -8.11 -9.21 -0.94
CA GLY A 85 -9.04 -9.50 -2.04
C GLY A 85 -9.87 -8.30 -2.51
N PRO A 86 -10.93 -8.55 -3.30
CA PRO A 86 -11.76 -7.52 -3.91
C PRO A 86 -12.52 -6.65 -2.89
N GLU A 87 -12.93 -7.22 -1.76
CA GLU A 87 -13.78 -6.58 -0.76
C GLU A 87 -13.14 -5.32 -0.17
N TYR A 88 -11.80 -5.29 -0.06
CA TYR A 88 -11.07 -4.10 0.36
C TYR A 88 -11.25 -2.92 -0.60
N PHE A 89 -11.19 -3.19 -1.90
CA PHE A 89 -11.31 -2.15 -2.93
C PHE A 89 -12.73 -1.66 -3.05
N GLU A 90 -13.72 -2.55 -2.92
CA GLU A 90 -15.14 -2.18 -2.91
C GLU A 90 -15.46 -1.21 -1.76
N ILE A 91 -15.08 -1.55 -0.53
CA ILE A 91 -15.31 -0.65 0.61
C ILE A 91 -14.46 0.64 0.51
N ALA A 92 -13.24 0.56 -0.06
CA ALA A 92 -12.38 1.73 -0.25
C ALA A 92 -12.91 2.73 -1.28
N GLN A 93 -13.74 2.28 -2.24
CA GLN A 93 -14.46 3.16 -3.16
C GLN A 93 -15.61 3.90 -2.47
N LEU A 94 -16.24 3.29 -1.46
CA LEU A 94 -17.35 3.88 -0.72
C LEU A 94 -16.86 4.83 0.39
N MET A 95 -15.72 4.55 0.99
CA MET A 95 -15.17 5.34 2.09
C MET A 95 -13.65 5.26 2.18
N ARG A 96 -13.03 6.31 2.71
CA ARG A 96 -11.59 6.30 2.99
C ARG A 96 -11.28 5.35 4.16
N ILE A 97 -10.64 4.23 3.85
CA ILE A 97 -10.18 3.24 4.84
C ILE A 97 -8.71 2.88 4.63
N SER A 98 -7.92 2.90 5.72
CA SER A 98 -6.53 2.46 5.66
C SER A 98 -6.43 0.93 5.71
N PRO A 99 -5.34 0.32 5.19
CA PRO A 99 -5.10 -1.12 5.30
C PRO A 99 -5.18 -1.65 6.74
N GLU A 100 -4.61 -0.92 7.71
CA GLU A 100 -4.69 -1.28 9.13
C GLU A 100 -6.14 -1.25 9.65
N SER A 101 -6.91 -0.24 9.23
CA SER A 101 -8.32 -0.13 9.62
C SER A 101 -9.17 -1.24 9.02
N TYR A 102 -8.90 -1.61 7.76
CA TYR A 102 -9.58 -2.72 7.12
C TYR A 102 -9.23 -4.05 7.78
N ARG A 103 -7.96 -4.32 8.06
CA ARG A 103 -7.53 -5.53 8.77
C ARG A 103 -8.24 -5.70 10.12
N ALA A 104 -8.52 -4.59 10.81
CA ALA A 104 -9.29 -4.62 12.06
C ALA A 104 -10.74 -5.08 11.86
N ILE A 105 -11.38 -4.77 10.74
CA ILE A 105 -12.78 -5.14 10.45
C ILE A 105 -12.90 -6.40 9.58
N ALA A 106 -11.85 -6.82 8.88
CA ALA A 106 -11.89 -7.89 7.88
C ALA A 106 -12.55 -9.19 8.36
N PRO A 107 -12.37 -9.66 9.62
CA PRO A 107 -13.09 -10.84 10.10
C PRO A 107 -14.62 -10.70 10.21
N ALA A 108 -15.14 -9.47 10.11
CA ALA A 108 -16.56 -9.17 10.08
C ALA A 108 -17.08 -8.90 8.66
N VAL A 109 -16.21 -8.88 7.65
CA VAL A 109 -16.59 -8.73 6.24
C VAL A 109 -16.83 -10.12 5.65
N LYS A 110 -18.01 -10.34 5.08
CA LYS A 110 -18.38 -11.59 4.39
C LYS A 110 -19.34 -11.27 3.26
N ASP A 111 -19.17 -11.92 2.11
CA ASP A 111 -20.10 -11.88 0.98
C ASP A 111 -20.47 -10.44 0.54
N GLY A 112 -19.47 -9.53 0.48
CA GLY A 112 -19.70 -8.13 0.09
C GLY A 112 -20.45 -7.28 1.12
N ALA A 113 -20.56 -7.75 2.37
CA ALA A 113 -21.25 -7.05 3.44
C ALA A 113 -20.44 -7.02 4.76
N LEU A 114 -20.56 -5.91 5.47
CA LEU A 114 -20.04 -5.77 6.84
C LEU A 114 -21.09 -6.27 7.83
N HIS A 115 -20.74 -7.31 8.57
CA HIS A 115 -21.60 -7.88 9.61
C HIS A 115 -21.31 -7.22 10.96
N HIS A 116 -22.29 -6.49 11.50
CA HIS A 116 -22.17 -5.79 12.77
C HIS A 116 -23.49 -5.82 13.54
N ASN A 117 -23.43 -6.11 14.85
CA ASN A 117 -24.61 -6.19 15.73
C ASN A 117 -25.76 -7.11 15.21
N GLY A 118 -25.42 -8.17 14.46
CA GLY A 118 -26.41 -9.09 13.88
C GLY A 118 -27.06 -8.60 12.58
N GLU A 119 -26.64 -7.44 12.06
CA GLU A 119 -27.06 -6.90 10.77
C GLU A 119 -25.93 -7.08 9.74
N ALA A 120 -26.29 -7.33 8.48
CA ALA A 120 -25.39 -7.30 7.34
C ALA A 120 -25.60 -5.97 6.57
N ILE A 121 -24.55 -5.16 6.48
CA ILE A 121 -24.57 -3.89 5.76
C ILE A 121 -23.84 -4.08 4.44
N GLU A 122 -24.57 -4.07 3.34
CA GLU A 122 -24.03 -4.26 1.99
C GLU A 122 -23.11 -3.11 1.56
N PHE A 123 -22.12 -3.43 0.73
CA PHE A 123 -21.20 -2.47 0.13
C PHE A 123 -21.83 -1.70 -1.02
N ASP A 124 -22.77 -0.81 -0.67
CA ASP A 124 -23.40 0.10 -1.62
C ASP A 124 -23.27 1.58 -1.20
N GLN A 125 -23.54 2.46 -2.15
CA GLN A 125 -23.41 3.91 -1.95
C GLN A 125 -24.47 4.47 -0.98
N GLN A 126 -25.66 3.86 -0.91
CA GLN A 126 -26.74 4.28 -0.01
C GLN A 126 -26.39 3.99 1.45
N ASN A 127 -25.67 2.90 1.69
CA ASN A 127 -25.20 2.43 2.99
C ASN A 127 -23.86 3.05 3.40
N SER A 128 -23.19 3.84 2.54
CA SER A 128 -21.88 4.45 2.81
C SER A 128 -21.74 5.11 4.20
N ARG A 129 -22.73 5.91 4.63
CA ARG A 129 -22.74 6.52 5.97
C ARG A 129 -22.87 5.49 7.09
N ARG A 130 -23.72 4.47 6.91
CA ARG A 130 -23.94 3.39 7.88
C ARG A 130 -22.71 2.50 8.00
N LEU A 131 -22.08 2.16 6.87
CA LEU A 131 -20.79 1.47 6.80
C LEU A 131 -19.72 2.24 7.57
N ALA A 132 -19.59 3.55 7.34
CA ALA A 132 -18.60 4.36 8.05
C ALA A 132 -18.79 4.34 9.57
N THR A 133 -20.03 4.39 10.05
CA THR A 133 -20.36 4.26 11.48
C THR A 133 -20.01 2.86 12.01
N ALA A 134 -20.46 1.80 11.35
CA ALA A 134 -20.20 0.42 11.77
C ALA A 134 -18.70 0.08 11.78
N VAL A 135 -17.95 0.53 10.76
CA VAL A 135 -16.49 0.42 10.72
C VAL A 135 -15.84 1.12 11.91
N SER A 136 -16.29 2.33 12.24
CA SER A 136 -15.74 3.10 13.36
C SER A 136 -16.01 2.43 14.71
N GLU A 137 -17.21 1.88 14.90
CA GLU A 137 -17.58 1.13 16.10
C GLU A 137 -16.79 -0.18 16.25
N LEU A 138 -16.68 -0.96 15.18
CA LEU A 138 -15.89 -2.20 15.19
C LEU A 138 -14.40 -1.92 15.47
N ARG A 139 -13.86 -0.83 14.89
CA ARG A 139 -12.49 -0.37 15.19
C ARG A 139 -12.34 -0.02 16.66
N ASN A 140 -13.22 0.80 17.22
CA ASN A 140 -13.15 1.22 18.62
C ASN A 140 -13.29 0.04 19.58
N THR A 141 -14.15 -0.93 19.25
CA THR A 141 -14.38 -2.13 20.08
C THR A 141 -13.16 -3.05 20.07
N ARG A 142 -12.51 -3.21 18.91
CA ARG A 142 -11.30 -4.05 18.78
C ARG A 142 -10.03 -3.35 19.26
N GLN A 143 -9.94 -2.02 19.15
CA GLN A 143 -8.88 -1.23 19.76
C GLN A 143 -8.98 -1.17 21.29
N LYS A 144 -10.18 -1.35 21.86
CA LYS A 144 -10.40 -1.49 23.31
C LYS A 144 -9.95 -2.84 23.88
N LYS A 145 -9.76 -3.90 23.07
CA LYS A 145 -8.95 -5.03 23.52
C LYS A 145 -7.50 -4.51 23.60
N PRO A 146 -6.85 -4.54 24.78
CA PRO A 146 -5.47 -4.11 24.86
C PRO A 146 -4.68 -4.92 23.82
N LYS A 147 -4.05 -4.23 22.85
CA LYS A 147 -3.01 -4.86 22.02
C LYS A 147 -2.11 -5.61 23.00
N PRO A 148 -1.77 -6.89 22.78
CA PRO A 148 -0.69 -7.51 23.52
C PRO A 148 0.48 -6.55 23.39
N GLN A 149 0.81 -5.85 24.46
CA GLN A 149 1.95 -4.96 24.43
C GLN A 149 3.11 -5.92 24.24
N LEU A 150 3.83 -5.78 23.13
CA LEU A 150 5.10 -6.47 22.96
C LEU A 150 5.84 -6.33 24.29
N PRO A 151 6.37 -7.42 24.85
CA PRO A 151 7.18 -7.35 26.06
C PRO A 151 8.15 -6.17 25.97
N MET A 152 8.36 -5.46 27.07
CA MET A 152 9.09 -4.18 27.04
C MET A 152 10.45 -4.29 26.32
N HIS A 153 11.13 -5.43 26.46
CA HIS A 153 12.38 -5.72 25.75
C HIS A 153 12.24 -5.73 24.22
N GLU A 154 11.15 -6.29 23.67
CA GLU A 154 10.88 -6.25 22.23
C GLU A 154 10.52 -4.84 21.75
N ARG A 155 9.85 -4.04 22.60
CA ARG A 155 9.57 -2.63 22.30
C ARG A 155 10.86 -1.82 22.23
N ILE A 156 11.79 -2.05 23.15
CA ILE A 156 13.12 -1.44 23.15
C ILE A 156 13.90 -1.88 21.91
N ALA A 157 13.93 -3.18 21.60
CA ALA A 157 14.62 -3.70 20.41
C ALA A 157 14.04 -3.19 19.07
N HIS A 158 12.73 -2.91 19.03
CA HIS A 158 12.10 -2.29 17.87
C HIS A 158 12.39 -0.79 17.78
N LEU A 159 12.42 -0.09 18.92
CA LEU A 159 12.83 1.33 18.97
C LEU A 159 14.28 1.49 18.50
N ASP A 160 15.19 0.64 18.98
CA ASP A 160 16.60 0.63 18.62
C ASP A 160 16.80 0.49 17.10
N ARG A 161 16.16 -0.52 16.47
CA ARG A 161 16.18 -0.71 15.01
C ARG A 161 15.68 0.52 14.24
N ARG A 162 14.63 1.19 14.75
CA ARG A 162 14.12 2.42 14.14
C ARG A 162 15.10 3.59 14.30
N CYS A 163 15.73 3.71 15.46
CA CYS A 163 16.78 4.70 15.68
C CYS A 163 17.95 4.48 14.72
N SER A 164 18.40 3.24 14.49
CA SER A 164 19.47 2.94 13.52
C SER A 164 19.13 3.42 12.11
N TRP A 165 17.88 3.22 11.67
CA TRP A 165 17.43 3.67 10.35
C TRP A 165 17.38 5.21 10.26
N ILE A 166 16.85 5.88 11.28
CA ILE A 166 16.80 7.35 11.35
C ILE A 166 18.23 7.95 11.35
N ILE A 167 19.16 7.32 12.07
CA ILE A 167 20.56 7.73 12.08
C ILE A 167 21.16 7.60 10.67
N ALA A 168 20.94 6.48 9.99
CA ALA A 168 21.42 6.29 8.62
C ALA A 168 20.84 7.33 7.64
N GLU A 169 19.56 7.70 7.81
CA GLU A 169 18.91 8.75 7.02
C GLU A 169 19.54 10.13 7.31
N PHE A 170 19.79 10.47 8.58
CA PHE A 170 20.51 11.69 8.93
C PHE A 170 21.92 11.74 8.35
N GLU A 171 22.65 10.62 8.37
CA GLU A 171 23.98 10.54 7.75
C GLU A 171 23.93 10.72 6.23
N GLU A 172 22.93 10.14 5.56
CA GLU A 172 22.75 10.30 4.12
C GLU A 172 22.43 11.76 3.74
N ILE A 173 21.50 12.39 4.45
CA ILE A 173 21.16 13.80 4.24
C ILE A 173 22.37 14.67 4.55
N SER A 174 23.10 14.39 5.62
CA SER A 174 24.31 15.14 5.97
C SER A 174 25.35 15.10 4.85
N ARG A 175 25.59 13.94 4.25
CA ARG A 175 26.51 13.81 3.10
C ARG A 175 26.04 14.60 1.89
N LYS A 176 24.74 14.59 1.58
CA LYS A 176 24.16 15.22 0.39
C LYS A 176 24.01 16.74 0.51
N GLU A 177 23.62 17.21 1.69
CA GLU A 177 23.19 18.60 1.92
C GLU A 177 24.22 19.43 2.69
N SER A 178 25.41 18.90 3.03
CA SER A 178 26.45 19.62 3.81
C SER A 178 26.85 21.00 3.27
N ALA A 179 26.62 21.26 1.98
CA ALA A 179 26.76 22.58 1.34
C ALA A 179 25.53 22.98 0.51
N GLY A 180 24.38 22.34 0.75
CA GLY A 180 23.14 22.51 0.00
C GLY A 180 22.18 23.53 0.64
N GLU A 181 21.15 23.92 -0.11
CA GLU A 181 20.16 24.93 0.30
C GLU A 181 19.36 24.50 1.54
N ASN A 182 19.23 23.19 1.79
CA ASN A 182 18.45 22.65 2.92
C ASN A 182 19.27 22.46 4.20
N TRP A 183 20.57 22.81 4.21
CA TRP A 183 21.48 22.56 5.33
C TRP A 183 21.02 23.19 6.66
N LEU A 184 20.51 24.42 6.61
CA LEU A 184 20.00 25.12 7.79
C LEU A 184 18.78 24.44 8.40
N GLN A 185 17.86 23.94 7.56
CA GLN A 185 16.69 23.21 8.02
C GLN A 185 17.10 21.86 8.63
N PHE A 186 18.03 21.16 7.99
CA PHE A 186 18.56 19.88 8.48
C PHE A 186 19.25 20.03 9.85
N THR A 187 20.14 21.00 10.00
CA THR A 187 20.86 21.26 11.26
C THR A 187 19.92 21.70 12.39
N SER A 188 18.84 22.43 12.09
CA SER A 188 17.78 22.74 13.05
C SER A 188 17.08 21.49 13.57
N VAL A 189 16.73 20.55 12.67
CA VAL A 189 16.11 19.27 13.04
C VAL A 189 17.05 18.44 13.92
N LEU A 190 18.32 18.30 13.53
CA LEU A 190 19.32 17.58 14.33
C LEU A 190 19.49 18.19 15.73
N THR A 191 19.58 19.52 15.81
CA THR A 191 19.74 20.22 17.10
C THR A 191 18.54 19.97 18.01
N ARG A 192 17.31 20.05 17.47
CA ARG A 192 16.09 19.77 18.23
C ARG A 192 16.06 18.33 18.75
N VAL A 193 16.38 17.34 17.91
CA VAL A 193 16.41 15.93 18.32
C VAL A 193 17.44 15.69 19.41
N ARG A 194 18.65 16.26 19.27
CA ARG A 194 19.70 16.17 20.29
C ARG A 194 19.25 16.74 21.63
N THR A 195 18.60 17.91 21.62
CA THR A 195 18.11 18.55 22.86
C THR A 195 17.06 17.70 23.58
N GLU A 196 16.12 17.11 22.84
CA GLU A 196 15.10 16.24 23.45
C GLU A 196 15.70 14.95 24.02
N LEU A 197 16.68 14.35 23.34
CA LEU A 197 17.37 13.17 23.85
C LEU A 197 18.17 13.51 25.12
N ALA A 198 18.92 14.61 25.13
CA ALA A 198 19.66 15.06 26.31
C ALA A 198 18.74 15.37 27.51
N ARG A 199 17.54 15.91 27.26
CA ARG A 199 16.53 16.12 28.30
C ARG A 199 16.08 14.79 28.91
N ILE A 200 15.80 13.79 28.08
CA ILE A 200 15.39 12.45 28.53
C ILE A 200 16.53 11.79 29.32
N GLU A 201 17.77 11.88 28.85
CA GLU A 201 18.95 11.36 29.57
C GLU A 201 19.08 11.98 30.96
N ALA A 202 19.00 13.31 31.05
CA ALA A 202 19.06 14.02 32.32
C ALA A 202 17.91 13.65 33.28
N GLU A 203 16.69 13.48 32.76
CA GLU A 203 15.52 13.02 33.54
C GLU A 203 15.68 11.60 34.09
N ASN A 204 16.52 10.78 33.45
CA ASN A 204 16.79 9.40 33.84
C ASN A 204 18.17 9.20 34.52
N GLY A 205 18.92 10.29 34.75
CA GLY A 205 20.23 10.26 35.41
C GLY A 205 21.35 9.59 34.60
N LEU A 206 21.26 9.64 33.27
CA LEU A 206 22.26 9.13 32.32
C LEU A 206 23.25 10.21 31.89
#